data_AF-A0A9Q9VWL6-F1
#
_entry.id   AF-A0A9Q9VWL6-F1
#
_cell.length_a   1.000
_cell.length_b   1.000
_cell.length_c   1.000
_cell.angle_alpha   90.00
_cell.angle_beta   90.00
_cell.angle_gamma   90.00
#
_symmetry.space_group_name_H-M   'P 1'
#
loop_
_entity.id
_entity.type
_entity.pdbx_description
1 polymer ?
#
loop_
_entity_poly.entity_id
_entity_poly.type
_entity_poly.pdbx_seq_one_letter_code
_entity_poly.pdbx_strand_id
1 'polypeptide(L)'
;MEMVLGYCQDVPYSHTIFPNIVGHRSRQDLEMGAEYLLLSVIHGLLNGECSPDIRLLGCSVLAPRCQDNKLMKPCRSSCEMVKKSCIHAFDAIQMAWPYFLDCDRFFVGDEEGCYDPLSELREKQDVAIANISDGGIFTVIQFTYHTNTQMSSILKKTASKCSHISQTYSIGRSVEGKDLLAIEFSNNPGQHDLLEPEIKLIGNMHGNEVLGRQLLIYLAQYLCSEYLLGNERIQTIINTTRIHILPSMNPDGYEIAASEVADRNDPENINQEGHQYNGWTSGRANAQNLDLNRNFPDLTSIFYNRRRFRHFRNNHIPIPESYWSNKVIAPETYAVMKWIRAHPFVISASLHGGELVISYPFDFSRHPQEERMYSPTPDEQIFKQLARTYADAHATMSNNDTERCGASFANKGGITNGAQWYSFAGGMSDFNYLHSNCYEITVELGCDKFPSEVELYPEWLRNKEALLSFMEFVHRGIKGIVKDEHGNGIKGATISVRGMRHDITTAEDGDYWRLLNPGVHIVTAAASGYTKVSKRIRLPRNIHVGRVDFVLKKVPRDPSLDYFNIPELDSYDHFDPFNQFEQSSQRELSENGEERTEKPWWWSYFSQLGISAPTWLLRNY
;
A
#
# COMPACT_ATOMS: atom_id res chain seq x y z
N MET A 1 20.03 39.73 30.11
CA MET A 1 19.27 39.10 31.21
C MET A 1 19.22 37.60 30.97
N GLU A 2 19.20 36.78 32.02
CA GLU A 2 19.09 35.32 31.87
C GLU A 2 17.69 34.93 31.39
N MET A 3 17.63 33.95 30.48
CA MET A 3 16.38 33.47 29.89
C MET A 3 15.70 32.50 30.84
N VAL A 4 14.63 32.98 31.48
CA VAL A 4 13.81 32.19 32.39
C VAL A 4 12.36 32.31 31.93
N LEU A 5 12.01 31.73 30.79
CA LEU A 5 10.64 31.69 30.25
C LEU A 5 10.25 30.24 30.06
N GLY A 6 9.24 29.75 30.79
CA GLY A 6 8.87 28.33 30.83
C GLY A 6 8.73 27.65 29.47
N TYR A 7 8.09 28.32 28.50
CA TYR A 7 7.87 27.77 27.16
C TYR A 7 9.04 27.94 26.17
N CYS A 8 10.05 28.72 26.53
CA CYS A 8 11.18 29.06 25.67
C CYS A 8 12.52 28.58 26.24
N GLN A 9 12.51 27.62 27.17
CA GLN A 9 13.75 27.15 27.82
C GLN A 9 14.69 26.38 26.88
N ASP A 10 14.19 25.86 25.76
CA ASP A 10 14.93 24.96 24.88
C ASP A 10 15.62 25.65 23.69
N VAL A 11 15.64 26.99 23.65
CA VAL A 11 16.37 27.73 22.62
C VAL A 11 17.89 27.72 22.92
N PRO A 12 18.76 27.83 21.90
CA PRO A 12 20.20 27.54 22.02
C PRO A 12 21.04 28.64 22.71
N TYR A 13 20.43 29.46 23.57
CA TYR A 13 21.10 30.58 24.24
C TYR A 13 20.44 30.92 25.58
N SER A 14 21.26 31.35 26.53
CA SER A 14 20.83 31.63 27.91
C SER A 14 20.53 33.09 28.18
N HIS A 15 20.78 34.01 27.24
CA HIS A 15 20.65 35.44 27.45
C HIS A 15 19.75 36.13 26.44
N THR A 16 18.83 36.95 26.95
CA THR A 16 17.93 37.81 26.16
C THR A 16 17.99 39.28 26.61
N ILE A 17 17.36 40.17 25.84
CA ILE A 17 17.33 41.62 26.05
C ILE A 17 15.92 42.18 25.90
N PHE A 18 15.60 43.19 26.72
CA PHE A 18 14.39 44.00 26.59
C PHE A 18 14.76 45.46 26.28
N PRO A 19 13.97 46.17 25.45
CA PRO A 19 12.76 45.69 24.78
C PRO A 19 13.04 44.61 23.74
N ASN A 20 12.16 43.60 23.64
CA ASN A 20 12.29 42.52 22.65
C ASN A 20 11.89 43.00 21.25
N ILE A 21 11.98 42.13 20.24
CA ILE A 21 11.69 42.47 18.83
C ILE A 21 10.26 43.00 18.63
N VAL A 22 9.31 42.51 19.44
CA VAL A 22 7.89 42.91 19.38
C VAL A 22 7.61 44.18 20.21
N GLY A 23 8.52 44.58 21.09
CA GLY A 23 8.45 45.82 21.86
C GLY A 23 8.06 45.69 23.33
N HIS A 24 7.93 44.46 23.86
CA HIS A 24 7.70 44.23 25.29
C HIS A 24 8.87 44.79 26.10
N ARG A 25 8.61 45.51 27.19
CA ARG A 25 9.64 46.27 27.93
C ARG A 25 10.23 45.51 29.11
N SER A 26 9.56 44.46 29.55
CA SER A 26 10.00 43.62 30.65
C SER A 26 9.53 42.18 30.45
N ARG A 27 10.07 41.27 31.27
CA ARG A 27 9.62 39.87 31.29
C ARG A 27 8.14 39.74 31.66
N GLN A 28 7.68 40.49 32.66
CA GLN A 28 6.29 40.46 33.10
C GLN A 28 5.34 40.95 32.00
N ASP A 29 5.77 41.96 31.25
CA ASP A 29 5.03 42.48 30.09
C ASP A 29 4.91 41.42 28.98
N LEU A 30 5.97 40.66 28.72
CA LEU A 30 5.95 39.54 27.77
C LEU A 30 5.08 38.37 28.26
N GLU A 31 5.21 37.93 29.51
CA GLU A 31 4.45 36.80 30.05
C GLU A 31 2.94 37.06 30.09
N MET A 32 2.53 38.33 30.19
CA MET A 32 1.13 38.77 30.10
C MET A 32 0.68 39.07 28.65
N GLY A 33 1.61 39.04 27.68
CA GLY A 33 1.36 39.34 26.27
C GLY A 33 0.60 38.22 25.55
N ALA A 34 -0.20 38.61 24.55
CA ALA A 34 -1.00 37.67 23.77
C ALA A 34 -0.12 36.72 22.93
N GLU A 35 1.07 37.16 22.53
CA GLU A 35 2.03 36.39 21.75
C GLU A 35 2.61 35.24 22.56
N TYR A 36 2.95 35.49 23.83
CA TYR A 36 3.47 34.45 24.73
C TYR A 36 2.39 33.44 25.10
N LEU A 37 1.16 33.92 25.35
CA LEU A 37 0.00 33.06 25.55
C LEU A 37 -0.25 32.18 24.31
N LEU A 38 -0.20 32.74 23.10
CA LEU A 38 -0.39 31.96 21.88
C LEU A 38 0.66 30.85 21.77
N LEU A 39 1.94 31.14 22.00
CA LEU A 39 2.99 30.11 21.99
C LEU A 39 2.77 29.00 23.02
N SER A 40 2.18 29.32 24.18
CA SER A 40 1.90 28.34 25.23
C SER A 40 0.80 27.33 24.84
N VAL A 41 -0.11 27.71 23.95
CA VAL A 41 -1.24 26.87 23.51
C VAL A 41 -1.08 26.32 22.09
N ILE A 42 -0.12 26.84 21.30
CA ILE A 42 0.03 26.51 19.88
C ILE A 42 0.27 25.02 19.63
N HIS A 43 1.01 24.36 20.51
CA HIS A 43 1.23 22.92 20.43
C HIS A 43 -0.10 22.14 20.54
N GLY A 44 -0.98 22.54 21.48
CA GLY A 44 -2.30 21.91 21.63
C GLY A 44 -3.27 22.29 20.51
N LEU A 45 -3.23 23.55 20.04
CA LEU A 45 -4.09 24.02 18.94
C LEU A 45 -3.77 23.32 17.61
N LEU A 46 -2.50 23.03 17.36
CA LEU A 46 -2.04 22.34 16.16
C LEU A 46 -1.93 20.81 16.36
N ASN A 47 -2.44 20.25 17.46
CA ASN A 47 -2.33 18.81 17.79
C ASN A 47 -0.89 18.26 17.70
N GLY A 48 0.12 19.08 17.99
CA GLY A 48 1.53 18.73 17.90
C GLY A 48 2.15 18.91 16.50
N GLU A 49 1.36 19.19 15.46
CA GLU A 49 1.90 19.56 14.13
C GLU A 49 2.78 20.82 14.26
N CYS A 50 3.90 20.83 13.54
CA CYS A 50 4.87 21.94 13.53
C CYS A 50 5.64 22.21 14.84
N SER A 51 5.49 21.36 15.85
CA SER A 51 6.33 21.37 17.04
C SER A 51 7.55 20.49 16.82
N PRO A 52 8.77 20.89 17.22
CA PRO A 52 9.11 22.10 17.99
C PRO A 52 9.35 23.38 17.16
N ASP A 53 9.36 23.31 15.83
CA ASP A 53 9.83 24.37 14.93
C ASP A 53 9.14 25.73 15.13
N ILE A 54 7.81 25.76 15.16
CA ILE A 54 7.03 27.00 15.31
C ILE A 54 7.24 27.65 16.69
N ARG A 55 7.42 26.82 17.72
CA ARG A 55 7.65 27.28 19.10
C ARG A 55 9.02 27.91 19.22
N LEU A 56 10.07 27.27 18.70
CA LEU A 56 11.42 27.83 18.75
C LEU A 56 11.53 29.10 17.90
N LEU A 57 10.89 29.13 16.74
CA LEU A 57 10.81 30.33 15.93
C LEU A 57 10.12 31.48 16.69
N GLY A 58 8.97 31.23 17.31
CA GLY A 58 8.28 32.23 18.14
C GLY A 58 9.10 32.71 19.34
N CYS A 59 9.75 31.78 20.04
CA CYS A 59 10.64 32.11 21.15
C CYS A 59 11.83 32.96 20.69
N SER A 60 12.34 32.76 19.47
CA SER A 60 13.42 33.58 18.91
C SER A 60 13.01 35.04 18.66
N VAL A 61 11.71 35.30 18.46
CA VAL A 61 11.19 36.66 18.29
C VAL A 61 10.84 37.30 19.65
N LEU A 62 10.23 36.52 20.56
CA LEU A 62 9.78 37.02 21.85
C LEU A 62 10.90 37.15 22.89
N ALA A 63 11.91 36.29 22.82
CA ALA A 63 13.07 36.29 23.69
C ALA A 63 14.35 36.21 22.86
N PRO A 64 14.64 37.23 22.03
CA PRO A 64 15.75 37.19 21.07
C PRO A 64 17.10 37.04 21.76
N ARG A 65 18.05 36.44 21.03
CA ARG A 65 19.42 36.28 21.51
C ARG A 65 20.08 37.63 21.77
N CYS A 66 20.69 37.75 22.95
CA CYS A 66 21.53 38.89 23.31
C CYS A 66 23.00 38.51 23.20
N GLN A 67 23.76 39.28 22.42
CA GLN A 67 25.21 39.13 22.28
C GLN A 67 25.85 40.51 22.43
N ASP A 68 26.82 40.65 23.35
CA ASP A 68 27.51 41.92 23.64
C ASP A 68 26.57 43.11 23.93
N ASN A 69 25.51 42.87 24.71
CA ASN A 69 24.43 43.84 24.99
C ASN A 69 23.69 44.36 23.75
N LYS A 70 23.81 43.68 22.60
CA LYS A 70 23.05 43.95 21.38
C LYS A 70 22.03 42.86 21.13
N LEU A 71 20.87 43.29 20.64
CA LEU A 71 19.82 42.40 20.16
C LEU A 71 20.24 41.79 18.83
N MET A 72 20.28 40.46 18.76
CA MET A 72 20.46 39.73 17.51
C MET A 72 19.09 39.28 17.00
N LYS A 73 18.83 39.49 15.70
CA LYS A 73 17.59 39.06 15.06
C LYS A 73 17.73 37.65 14.47
N PRO A 74 16.66 36.84 14.47
CA PRO A 74 16.65 35.55 13.80
C PRO A 74 16.68 35.68 12.27
N CYS A 75 17.18 34.64 11.59
CA CYS A 75 17.32 34.62 10.13
C CYS A 75 15.97 34.52 9.40
N ARG A 76 15.79 35.31 8.33
CA ARG A 76 14.58 35.29 7.49
C ARG A 76 14.38 33.95 6.81
N SER A 77 15.46 33.34 6.33
CA SER A 77 15.47 32.01 5.71
C SER A 77 14.85 30.93 6.62
N SER A 78 15.15 30.95 7.92
CA SER A 78 14.54 30.04 8.90
C SER A 78 13.04 30.30 9.08
N CYS A 79 12.62 31.57 9.10
CA CYS A 79 11.21 31.93 9.18
C CYS A 79 10.42 31.48 7.95
N GLU A 80 10.94 31.75 6.75
CA GLU A 80 10.26 31.38 5.50
C GLU A 80 10.14 29.88 5.35
N MET A 81 11.16 29.13 5.78
CA MET A 81 11.10 27.67 5.78
C MET A 81 10.00 27.14 6.70
N VAL A 82 9.96 27.59 7.96
CA VAL A 82 8.93 27.17 8.93
C VAL A 82 7.56 27.64 8.47
N LYS A 83 7.43 28.85 7.92
CA LYS A 83 6.18 29.33 7.34
C LYS A 83 5.72 28.43 6.21
N LYS A 84 6.60 28.08 5.27
CA LYS A 84 6.28 27.17 4.17
C LYS A 84 5.88 25.79 4.67
N SER A 85 6.60 25.24 5.67
CA SER A 85 6.30 23.92 6.20
C SER A 85 5.07 23.90 7.11
N CYS A 86 4.67 25.03 7.73
CA CYS A 86 3.64 25.05 8.77
C CYS A 86 2.39 25.84 8.47
N ILE A 87 2.36 26.63 7.40
CA ILE A 87 1.17 27.44 7.05
C ILE A 87 -0.09 26.57 6.94
N HIS A 88 0.06 25.34 6.44
CA HIS A 88 -1.03 24.38 6.30
C HIS A 88 -1.70 24.01 7.63
N ALA A 89 -0.93 23.90 8.72
CA ALA A 89 -1.46 23.57 10.05
C ALA A 89 -2.31 24.73 10.60
N PHE A 90 -1.96 25.98 10.27
CA PHE A 90 -2.76 27.15 10.62
C PHE A 90 -4.02 27.28 9.75
N ASP A 91 -3.90 26.99 8.45
CA ASP A 91 -5.05 26.98 7.52
C ASP A 91 -6.09 25.92 7.92
N ALA A 92 -5.64 24.75 8.41
CA ALA A 92 -6.50 23.66 8.88
C ALA A 92 -7.44 24.07 10.03
N ILE A 93 -7.01 25.01 10.87
CA ILE A 93 -7.82 25.57 11.97
C ILE A 93 -8.42 26.94 11.62
N GLN A 94 -8.37 27.35 10.35
CA GLN A 94 -8.82 28.66 9.85
C GLN A 94 -8.18 29.84 10.59
N MET A 95 -6.93 29.68 11.02
CA MET A 95 -6.18 30.70 11.73
C MET A 95 -5.17 31.35 10.80
N ALA A 96 -5.10 32.68 10.79
CA ALA A 96 -4.08 33.39 10.05
C ALA A 96 -2.69 33.17 10.67
N TRP A 97 -1.64 33.24 9.84
CA TRP A 97 -0.26 33.20 10.31
C TRP A 97 -0.02 34.28 11.38
N PRO A 98 0.57 33.95 12.56
CA PRO A 98 0.73 34.90 13.65
C PRO A 98 1.54 36.13 13.21
N TYR A 99 1.03 37.33 13.48
CA TYR A 99 1.67 38.56 13.00
C TYR A 99 3.10 38.75 13.50
N PHE A 100 3.41 38.29 14.71
CA PHE A 100 4.76 38.38 15.29
C PHE A 100 5.75 37.38 14.66
N LEU A 101 5.28 36.53 13.74
CA LEU A 101 6.09 35.63 12.90
C LEU A 101 6.15 36.10 11.44
N ASP A 102 5.86 37.38 11.18
CA ASP A 102 6.04 37.97 9.86
C ASP A 102 7.54 38.05 9.50
N CYS A 103 7.93 37.21 8.52
CA CYS A 103 9.32 37.04 8.08
C CYS A 103 9.95 38.33 7.51
N ASP A 104 9.13 39.23 6.96
CA ASP A 104 9.64 40.50 6.41
C ASP A 104 9.85 41.55 7.50
N ARG A 105 9.12 41.44 8.62
CA ARG A 105 9.08 42.45 9.67
C ARG A 105 10.06 42.20 10.81
N PHE A 106 10.20 40.94 11.23
CA PHE A 106 10.90 40.60 12.48
C PHE A 106 12.20 39.81 12.29
N PHE A 107 12.50 39.42 11.05
CA PHE A 107 13.67 38.65 10.66
C PHE A 107 14.52 39.41 9.64
N VAL A 108 15.82 39.12 9.60
CA VAL A 108 16.78 39.79 8.70
C VAL A 108 17.53 38.77 7.83
N GLY A 109 18.07 39.22 6.71
CA GLY A 109 18.87 38.37 5.83
C GLY A 109 20.21 37.97 6.44
N ASP A 110 20.83 36.92 5.88
CA ASP A 110 22.10 36.39 6.38
C ASP A 110 23.24 37.44 6.31
N GLU A 111 23.18 38.34 5.33
CA GLU A 111 24.13 39.43 5.12
C GLU A 111 24.13 40.47 6.26
N GLU A 112 23.04 40.59 7.02
CA GLU A 112 22.88 41.54 8.12
C GLU A 112 23.36 40.98 9.47
N GLY A 113 23.82 39.72 9.51
CA GLY A 113 24.25 39.04 10.73
C GLY A 113 23.07 38.58 11.58
N CYS A 114 22.47 37.45 11.20
CA CYS A 114 21.38 36.81 11.93
C CYS A 114 21.82 35.50 12.58
N TYR A 115 20.95 34.89 13.39
CA TYR A 115 21.15 33.54 13.91
C TYR A 115 20.00 32.63 13.52
N ASP A 116 20.30 31.37 13.22
CA ASP A 116 19.28 30.34 12.96
C ASP A 116 18.79 29.76 14.30
N PRO A 117 17.53 30.01 14.71
CA PRO A 117 16.99 29.46 15.96
C PRO A 117 16.78 27.94 15.91
N LEU A 118 16.87 27.32 14.72
CA LEU A 118 16.70 25.89 14.51
C LEU A 118 18.03 25.15 14.32
N SER A 119 19.16 25.86 14.33
CA SER A 119 20.49 25.29 14.10
C SER A 119 20.79 24.08 14.99
N GLU A 120 20.60 24.19 16.32
CA GLU A 120 20.81 23.05 17.23
C GLU A 120 19.79 21.91 17.03
N LEU A 121 18.56 22.18 16.59
CA LEU A 121 17.62 21.11 16.26
C LEU A 121 18.05 20.36 15.00
N ARG A 122 18.52 21.10 13.99
CA ARG A 122 19.04 20.54 12.74
C ARG A 122 20.32 19.76 12.99
N GLU A 123 21.25 20.30 13.77
CA GLU A 123 22.45 19.59 14.18
C GLU A 123 22.13 18.35 15.03
N LYS A 124 21.11 18.40 15.91
CA LYS A 124 20.63 17.21 16.63
C LYS A 124 19.97 16.20 15.68
N GLN A 125 19.27 16.64 14.64
CA GLN A 125 18.73 15.76 13.59
C GLN A 125 19.85 15.17 12.72
N ASP A 126 20.85 15.95 12.32
CA ASP A 126 21.97 15.53 11.49
C ASP A 126 22.93 14.60 12.26
N VAL A 127 23.16 14.88 13.54
CA VAL A 127 23.90 13.98 14.45
C VAL A 127 23.06 12.74 14.79
N ALA A 128 21.73 12.86 14.91
CA ALA A 128 20.85 11.69 15.03
C ALA A 128 20.84 10.86 13.74
N ILE A 129 21.03 11.45 12.56
CA ILE A 129 21.19 10.78 11.26
C ILE A 129 22.56 10.10 11.13
N ALA A 130 23.62 10.71 11.69
CA ALA A 130 24.98 10.15 11.69
C ALA A 130 25.19 9.05 12.74
N ASN A 131 24.48 9.11 13.88
CA ASN A 131 24.55 8.13 14.97
C ASN A 131 23.51 7.01 14.87
N ILE A 132 22.86 6.80 13.71
CA ILE A 132 22.01 5.62 13.46
C ILE A 132 22.88 4.37 13.25
N SER A 133 23.63 4.02 14.28
CA SER A 133 24.18 2.69 14.53
C SER A 133 23.78 2.14 15.90
N ASP A 134 23.00 2.87 16.71
CA ASP A 134 22.38 2.27 17.90
C ASP A 134 21.03 2.94 18.24
N GLY A 135 20.11 2.13 18.77
CA GLY A 135 18.67 2.36 18.76
C GLY A 135 18.15 3.66 19.38
N GLY A 136 17.19 4.30 18.67
CA GLY A 136 16.45 5.46 19.16
C GLY A 136 15.27 5.85 18.26
N ILE A 137 14.10 5.27 18.57
CA ILE A 137 12.71 5.75 18.43
C ILE A 137 12.61 7.15 17.80
N PHE A 138 12.53 7.29 16.47
CA PHE A 138 11.42 7.90 15.71
C PHE A 138 11.88 7.91 14.25
N THR A 139 11.14 7.25 13.35
CA THR A 139 11.44 7.30 11.91
C THR A 139 10.57 8.38 11.32
N VAL A 140 11.15 9.55 11.04
CA VAL A 140 10.49 10.57 10.23
C VAL A 140 10.26 9.97 8.84
N ILE A 141 9.00 9.84 8.42
CA ILE A 141 8.65 9.35 7.07
C ILE A 141 9.02 10.46 6.09
N GLN A 142 9.88 10.15 5.12
CA GLN A 142 10.25 11.06 4.05
C GLN A 142 9.29 10.90 2.87
N PHE A 143 8.60 11.99 2.51
CA PHE A 143 7.64 12.04 1.40
C PHE A 143 8.35 12.41 0.09
N THR A 144 9.17 11.50 -0.41
CA THR A 144 9.91 11.63 -1.68
C THR A 144 9.74 10.38 -2.52
N TYR A 145 10.15 10.43 -3.79
CA TYR A 145 10.20 9.23 -4.63
C TYR A 145 11.38 8.33 -4.27
N HIS A 146 11.11 7.03 -4.23
CA HIS A 146 12.09 6.01 -3.85
C HIS A 146 12.43 5.10 -5.03
N THR A 147 13.71 5.04 -5.39
CA THR A 147 14.27 4.04 -6.31
C THR A 147 13.98 2.61 -5.82
N ASN A 148 14.14 1.60 -6.68
CA ASN A 148 13.96 0.19 -6.28
C ASN A 148 14.89 -0.23 -5.13
N THR A 149 16.13 0.25 -5.15
CA THR A 149 17.12 0.00 -4.08
C THR A 149 16.72 0.68 -2.78
N GLN A 150 16.29 1.95 -2.83
CA GLN A 150 15.82 2.67 -1.63
C GLN A 150 14.57 2.05 -1.04
N MET A 151 13.57 1.72 -1.87
CA MET A 151 12.36 1.00 -1.45
C MET A 151 12.74 -0.28 -0.70
N SER A 152 13.58 -1.12 -1.31
CA SER A 152 14.02 -2.38 -0.68
C SER A 152 14.73 -2.17 0.65
N SER A 153 15.60 -1.15 0.71
CA SER A 153 16.31 -0.77 1.94
C SER A 153 15.34 -0.32 3.05
N ILE A 154 14.36 0.52 2.71
CA ILE A 154 13.35 1.03 3.65
C ILE A 154 12.50 -0.10 4.21
N LEU A 155 12.01 -1.02 3.36
CA LEU A 155 11.22 -2.16 3.82
C LEU A 155 12.03 -3.07 4.74
N LYS A 156 13.28 -3.41 4.38
CA LYS A 156 14.17 -4.23 5.22
C LYS A 156 14.50 -3.55 6.55
N LYS A 157 14.74 -2.24 6.54
CA LYS A 157 14.98 -1.45 7.76
C LYS A 157 13.74 -1.39 8.64
N THR A 158 12.56 -1.23 8.05
CA THR A 158 11.27 -1.23 8.75
C THR A 158 11.04 -2.58 9.42
N ALA A 159 11.22 -3.68 8.69
CA ALA A 159 11.10 -5.03 9.25
C ALA A 159 12.12 -5.30 10.36
N SER A 160 13.37 -4.85 10.20
CA SER A 160 14.40 -4.99 11.23
C SER A 160 14.04 -4.23 12.51
N LYS A 161 13.44 -3.04 12.40
CA LYS A 161 12.99 -2.23 13.53
C LYS A 161 11.81 -2.87 14.27
N CYS A 162 10.91 -3.53 13.55
CA CYS A 162 9.72 -4.17 14.08
C CYS A 162 9.78 -5.71 13.91
N SER A 163 10.93 -6.32 14.16
CA SER A 163 11.19 -7.74 13.83
C SER A 163 10.29 -8.75 14.56
N HIS A 164 9.70 -8.36 15.68
CA HIS A 164 8.74 -9.17 16.44
C HIS A 164 7.35 -9.21 15.81
N ILE A 165 7.04 -8.28 14.90
CA ILE A 165 5.74 -8.20 14.22
C ILE A 165 5.84 -8.10 12.71
N SER A 166 7.04 -8.14 12.13
CA SER A 166 7.20 -7.92 10.69
C SER A 166 8.42 -8.59 10.11
N GLN A 167 8.31 -8.97 8.84
CA GLN A 167 9.39 -9.57 8.06
C GLN A 167 9.25 -9.22 6.58
N THR A 168 10.36 -9.15 5.86
CA THR A 168 10.35 -9.01 4.39
C THR A 168 10.62 -10.33 3.71
N TYR A 169 9.98 -10.57 2.57
CA TYR A 169 10.23 -11.73 1.72
C TYR A 169 10.00 -11.37 0.25
N SER A 170 10.66 -12.08 -0.66
CA SER A 170 10.46 -11.90 -2.11
C SER A 170 9.42 -12.91 -2.61
N ILE A 171 8.46 -12.47 -3.43
CA ILE A 171 7.50 -13.37 -4.08
C ILE A 171 7.98 -13.89 -5.44
N GLY A 172 9.08 -13.34 -5.95
CA GLY A 172 9.62 -13.63 -7.27
C GLY A 172 10.52 -12.50 -7.75
N ARG A 173 10.94 -12.56 -9.01
CA ARG A 173 11.77 -11.53 -9.64
C ARG A 173 11.09 -10.99 -10.91
N SER A 174 11.34 -9.72 -11.21
CA SER A 174 10.94 -9.09 -12.46
C SER A 174 11.74 -9.63 -13.64
N VAL A 175 11.39 -9.21 -14.85
CA VAL A 175 12.14 -9.54 -16.07
C VAL A 175 13.62 -9.17 -15.95
N GLU A 176 13.93 -8.00 -15.37
CA GLU A 176 15.31 -7.54 -15.17
C GLU A 176 15.95 -8.06 -13.88
N GLY A 177 15.33 -9.03 -13.21
CA GLY A 177 15.89 -9.70 -12.03
C GLY A 177 15.73 -8.95 -10.71
N LYS A 178 14.88 -7.91 -10.65
CA LYS A 178 14.60 -7.15 -9.43
C LYS A 178 13.63 -7.93 -8.54
N ASP A 179 13.90 -7.99 -7.24
CA ASP A 179 13.01 -8.69 -6.32
C ASP A 179 11.64 -8.00 -6.23
N LEU A 180 10.57 -8.78 -6.35
CA LEU A 180 9.21 -8.35 -5.98
C LEU A 180 9.10 -8.50 -4.46
N LEU A 181 9.65 -7.51 -3.75
CA LEU A 181 9.80 -7.53 -2.30
C LEU A 181 8.49 -7.12 -1.61
N ALA A 182 7.96 -8.02 -0.80
CA ALA A 182 6.83 -7.77 0.09
C ALA A 182 7.30 -7.62 1.56
N ILE A 183 6.53 -6.87 2.34
CA ILE A 183 6.65 -6.82 3.81
C ILE A 183 5.36 -7.36 4.44
N GLU A 184 5.53 -8.23 5.43
CA GLU A 184 4.46 -8.81 6.24
C GLU A 184 4.39 -8.12 7.59
N PHE A 185 3.18 -7.91 8.11
CA PHE A 185 2.91 -7.55 9.49
C PHE A 185 1.91 -8.53 10.13
N SER A 186 2.24 -9.09 11.28
CA SER A 186 1.38 -9.96 12.11
C SER A 186 2.00 -10.07 13.52
N ASN A 187 1.24 -10.51 14.52
CA ASN A 187 1.80 -10.89 15.82
C ASN A 187 2.74 -12.13 15.76
N ASN A 188 2.65 -12.94 14.69
CA ASN A 188 3.46 -14.13 14.48
C ASN A 188 3.99 -14.19 13.02
N PRO A 189 4.92 -13.30 12.65
CA PRO A 189 5.37 -13.16 11.26
C PRO A 189 5.94 -14.47 10.71
N GLY A 190 5.51 -14.82 9.49
CA GLY A 190 5.97 -15.98 8.73
C GLY A 190 5.12 -17.23 8.88
N GLN A 191 4.14 -17.23 9.79
CA GLN A 191 3.23 -18.35 9.97
C GLN A 191 1.79 -17.89 9.89
N HIS A 192 0.93 -18.79 9.43
CA HIS A 192 -0.50 -18.57 9.46
C HIS A 192 -1.03 -18.98 10.83
N ASP A 193 -1.69 -18.06 11.53
CA ASP A 193 -2.36 -18.34 12.79
C ASP A 193 -3.84 -18.70 12.57
N LEU A 194 -4.30 -19.74 13.24
CA LEU A 194 -5.66 -20.26 13.09
C LEU A 194 -6.72 -19.16 13.35
N LEU A 195 -7.65 -18.98 12.40
CA LEU A 195 -8.69 -17.93 12.39
C LEU A 195 -8.17 -16.49 12.23
N GLU A 196 -6.88 -16.27 12.01
CA GLU A 196 -6.32 -14.97 11.62
C GLU A 196 -6.50 -14.75 10.10
N PRO A 197 -7.33 -13.79 9.67
CA PRO A 197 -7.49 -13.51 8.26
C PRO A 197 -6.21 -12.90 7.66
N GLU A 198 -5.91 -13.28 6.41
CA GLU A 198 -4.82 -12.69 5.64
C GLU A 198 -5.34 -11.67 4.63
N ILE A 199 -4.66 -10.52 4.52
CA ILE A 199 -4.96 -9.48 3.54
C ILE A 199 -3.72 -9.13 2.73
N LYS A 200 -3.92 -8.57 1.54
CA LYS A 200 -2.81 -8.02 0.77
C LYS A 200 -3.11 -6.67 0.12
N LEU A 201 -2.08 -5.84 0.03
CA LEU A 201 -2.09 -4.57 -0.68
C LEU A 201 -1.00 -4.60 -1.74
N ILE A 202 -1.35 -4.28 -2.99
CA ILE A 202 -0.44 -4.32 -4.13
C ILE A 202 -0.42 -2.95 -4.78
N GLY A 203 0.76 -2.38 -4.99
CA GLY A 203 0.94 -1.12 -5.69
C GLY A 203 1.69 -1.28 -7.00
N ASN A 204 1.52 -0.30 -7.88
CA ASN A 204 2.44 -0.04 -8.99
C ASN A 204 2.63 -1.27 -9.90
N MET A 205 1.50 -1.93 -10.22
CA MET A 205 1.49 -2.95 -11.28
C MET A 205 1.63 -2.33 -12.67
N HIS A 206 1.21 -1.07 -12.82
CA HIS A 206 1.68 -0.21 -13.90
C HIS A 206 2.78 0.68 -13.34
N GLY A 207 3.97 0.63 -13.95
CA GLY A 207 5.16 1.26 -13.38
C GLY A 207 5.06 2.79 -13.28
N ASN A 208 4.28 3.43 -14.16
CA ASN A 208 4.03 4.86 -14.14
C ASN A 208 2.87 5.32 -13.24
N GLU A 209 2.16 4.40 -12.60
CA GLU A 209 1.13 4.69 -11.60
C GLU A 209 1.76 4.59 -10.22
N VAL A 210 2.41 5.69 -9.79
CA VAL A 210 3.45 5.66 -8.74
C VAL A 210 2.90 5.94 -7.35
N LEU A 211 1.79 6.67 -7.22
CA LEU A 211 1.29 7.06 -5.91
C LEU A 211 1.03 5.85 -5.00
N GLY A 212 0.45 4.77 -5.55
CA GLY A 212 0.25 3.52 -4.83
C GLY A 212 1.54 2.91 -4.27
N ARG A 213 2.66 3.00 -5.00
CA ARG A 213 3.97 2.57 -4.53
C ARG A 213 4.39 3.32 -3.27
N GLN A 214 4.32 4.65 -3.32
CA GLN A 214 4.76 5.51 -2.23
C GLN A 214 3.87 5.35 -1.00
N LEU A 215 2.54 5.34 -1.18
CA LEU A 215 1.59 5.12 -0.07
C LEU A 215 1.84 3.81 0.67
N LEU A 216 2.18 2.72 -0.03
CA LEU A 216 2.46 1.44 0.60
C LEU A 216 3.82 1.41 1.34
N ILE A 217 4.83 2.15 0.85
CA ILE A 217 6.09 2.35 1.58
C ILE A 217 5.86 3.16 2.86
N TYR A 218 5.02 4.20 2.81
CA TYR A 218 4.67 5.02 3.97
C TYR A 218 3.82 4.24 4.96
N LEU A 219 2.86 3.45 4.49
CA LEU A 219 2.02 2.59 5.33
C LEU A 219 2.87 1.60 6.11
N ALA A 220 3.85 0.94 5.49
CA ALA A 220 4.73 0.00 6.17
C ALA A 220 5.49 0.69 7.34
N GLN A 221 6.06 1.87 7.09
CA GLN A 221 6.76 2.65 8.14
C GLN A 221 5.80 3.11 9.24
N TYR A 222 4.60 3.57 8.87
CA TYR A 222 3.56 4.02 9.78
C TYR A 222 3.08 2.89 10.71
N LEU A 223 2.78 1.71 10.15
CA LEU A 223 2.35 0.53 10.92
C LEU A 223 3.39 0.14 11.97
N CYS A 224 4.67 0.07 11.59
CA CYS A 224 5.75 -0.21 12.52
C CYS A 224 5.89 0.87 13.60
N SER A 225 5.90 2.15 13.21
CA SER A 225 6.08 3.26 14.14
C SER A 225 4.94 3.35 15.15
N GLU A 226 3.70 3.33 14.69
CA GLU A 226 2.52 3.46 15.56
C GLU A 226 2.33 2.25 16.48
N TYR A 227 2.67 1.04 16.01
CA TYR A 227 2.65 -0.14 16.86
C TYR A 227 3.60 0.00 18.05
N LEU A 228 4.84 0.45 17.79
CA LEU A 228 5.85 0.69 18.83
C LEU A 228 5.47 1.84 19.79
N LEU A 229 4.72 2.83 19.30
CA LEU A 229 4.20 3.94 20.11
C LEU A 229 2.98 3.55 20.97
N GLY A 230 2.45 2.33 20.81
CA GLY A 230 1.30 1.87 21.60
C GLY A 230 -0.05 2.31 21.04
N ASN A 231 -0.16 2.63 19.75
CA ASN A 231 -1.43 2.97 19.13
C ASN A 231 -2.36 1.74 19.12
N GLU A 232 -3.39 1.75 19.98
CA GLU A 232 -4.30 0.62 20.18
C GLU A 232 -4.98 0.15 18.88
N ARG A 233 -5.33 1.06 17.98
CA ARG A 233 -5.95 0.72 16.70
C ARG A 233 -4.99 -0.09 15.83
N ILE A 234 -3.75 0.39 15.68
CA ILE A 234 -2.72 -0.28 14.87
C ILE A 234 -2.29 -1.60 15.50
N GLN A 235 -2.13 -1.65 16.82
CA GLN A 235 -1.86 -2.90 17.53
C GLN A 235 -2.98 -3.91 17.34
N THR A 236 -4.25 -3.49 17.38
CA THR A 236 -5.38 -4.38 17.12
C THR A 236 -5.37 -4.90 15.69
N ILE A 237 -5.13 -4.03 14.70
CA ILE A 237 -5.04 -4.43 13.29
C ILE A 237 -3.96 -5.51 13.10
N ILE A 238 -2.74 -5.27 13.58
CA ILE A 238 -1.59 -6.18 13.41
C ILE A 238 -1.74 -7.47 14.23
N ASN A 239 -2.28 -7.40 15.45
CA ASN A 239 -2.41 -8.56 16.32
C ASN A 239 -3.60 -9.48 15.97
N THR A 240 -4.44 -9.07 15.01
CA THR A 240 -5.62 -9.85 14.62
C THR A 240 -5.67 -10.12 13.11
N THR A 241 -4.69 -9.64 12.35
CA THR A 241 -4.69 -9.71 10.89
C THR A 241 -3.27 -9.90 10.41
N ARG A 242 -3.09 -10.84 9.47
CA ARG A 242 -1.84 -10.99 8.74
C ARG A 242 -1.87 -10.11 7.49
N ILE A 243 -1.03 -9.08 7.46
CA ILE A 243 -1.05 -8.03 6.45
C ILE A 243 0.16 -8.18 5.56
N HIS A 244 -0.05 -8.31 4.26
CA HIS A 244 1.04 -8.37 3.30
C HIS A 244 1.01 -7.16 2.36
N ILE A 245 2.14 -6.48 2.23
CA ILE A 245 2.25 -5.25 1.43
C ILE A 245 3.31 -5.47 0.35
N LEU A 246 2.91 -5.38 -0.92
CA LEU A 246 3.79 -5.39 -2.08
C LEU A 246 3.76 -3.99 -2.73
N PRO A 247 4.70 -3.09 -2.41
CA PRO A 247 4.65 -1.73 -2.93
C PRO A 247 4.80 -1.61 -4.45
N SER A 248 5.52 -2.55 -5.08
CA SER A 248 5.80 -2.51 -6.51
C SER A 248 5.73 -3.90 -7.12
N MET A 249 4.65 -4.16 -7.87
CA MET A 249 4.56 -5.35 -8.72
C MET A 249 5.35 -5.19 -10.03
N ASN A 250 5.52 -3.97 -10.55
CA ASN A 250 6.28 -3.69 -11.78
C ASN A 250 7.48 -2.75 -11.53
N PRO A 251 8.53 -3.23 -10.83
CA PRO A 251 9.70 -2.40 -10.53
C PRO A 251 10.49 -1.98 -11.79
N ASP A 252 10.41 -2.75 -12.88
CA ASP A 252 11.10 -2.44 -14.14
C ASP A 252 10.42 -1.27 -14.87
N GLY A 253 9.10 -1.33 -15.02
CA GLY A 253 8.33 -0.22 -15.61
C GLY A 253 8.46 1.08 -14.80
N TYR A 254 8.57 0.98 -13.47
CA TYR A 254 8.78 2.14 -12.62
C TYR A 254 10.08 2.89 -12.92
N GLU A 255 11.19 2.18 -13.15
CA GLU A 255 12.47 2.83 -13.48
C GLU A 255 12.40 3.61 -14.78
N ILE A 256 11.73 3.05 -15.80
CA ILE A 256 11.48 3.74 -17.08
C ILE A 256 10.67 5.01 -16.85
N ALA A 257 9.57 4.91 -16.08
CA ALA A 257 8.74 6.06 -15.76
C ALA A 257 9.52 7.14 -14.98
N ALA A 258 10.32 6.73 -13.99
CA ALA A 258 11.10 7.64 -13.16
C ALA A 258 12.23 8.33 -13.93
N SER A 259 12.90 7.65 -14.87
CA SER A 259 13.95 8.26 -15.69
C SER A 259 13.43 9.38 -16.60
N GLU A 260 12.23 9.21 -17.17
CA GLU A 260 11.63 10.23 -18.04
C GLU A 260 11.25 11.52 -17.29
N VAL A 261 10.90 11.41 -16.01
CA VAL A 261 10.64 12.56 -15.15
C VAL A 261 11.95 13.25 -14.75
N ALA A 262 13.02 12.50 -14.52
CA ALA A 262 14.33 13.03 -14.11
C ALA A 262 15.04 13.81 -15.24
N ASP A 263 14.94 13.36 -16.49
CA ASP A 263 15.60 13.98 -17.66
C ASP A 263 15.01 15.35 -18.06
N ARG A 264 13.85 15.76 -17.52
CA ARG A 264 13.19 17.04 -17.87
C ARG A 264 13.56 18.23 -16.98
N ASN A 265 14.50 18.06 -16.04
CA ASN A 265 15.07 19.16 -15.24
C ASN A 265 16.11 19.99 -16.02
N ASP A 266 15.86 20.29 -17.29
CA ASP A 266 16.66 21.19 -18.12
C ASP A 266 16.34 22.66 -17.76
N PRO A 267 17.31 23.45 -17.27
CA PRO A 267 17.08 24.82 -16.79
C PRO A 267 16.62 25.82 -17.87
N GLU A 268 16.63 25.48 -19.16
CA GLU A 268 16.15 26.37 -20.23
C GLU A 268 14.63 26.33 -20.51
N ASN A 269 13.86 25.45 -19.84
CA ASN A 269 12.42 25.28 -20.11
C ASN A 269 11.54 25.48 -18.85
N ILE A 270 11.54 26.70 -18.32
CA ILE A 270 10.86 27.09 -17.06
C ILE A 270 9.31 26.99 -17.15
N ASN A 271 8.73 26.81 -18.34
CA ASN A 271 7.28 26.76 -18.56
C ASN A 271 6.80 25.46 -19.24
N GLN A 272 7.20 24.28 -18.77
CA GLN A 272 6.57 23.04 -19.24
C GLN A 272 6.04 22.17 -18.10
N GLU A 273 4.72 22.00 -18.17
CA GLU A 273 3.82 21.04 -17.54
C GLU A 273 4.26 19.57 -17.78
N GLY A 274 5.51 19.23 -17.45
CA GLY A 274 6.09 17.90 -17.67
C GLY A 274 5.30 16.80 -16.97
N HIS A 275 4.77 17.09 -15.76
CA HIS A 275 3.91 16.18 -15.00
C HIS A 275 2.52 15.95 -15.65
N GLN A 276 2.00 16.89 -16.44
CA GLN A 276 0.71 16.71 -17.15
C GLN A 276 0.85 15.90 -18.45
N TYR A 277 2.07 15.79 -19.00
CA TYR A 277 2.37 15.08 -20.24
C TYR A 277 3.47 14.01 -20.07
N ASN A 278 3.64 13.46 -18.86
CA ASN A 278 4.28 12.15 -18.71
C ASN A 278 3.49 11.20 -19.61
N GLY A 279 4.15 10.58 -20.59
CA GLY A 279 3.46 9.74 -21.56
C GLY A 279 2.56 8.77 -20.81
N TRP A 280 1.24 8.87 -21.02
CA TRP A 280 0.19 8.12 -20.30
C TRP A 280 0.47 6.60 -20.20
N THR A 281 1.38 6.13 -21.06
CA THR A 281 1.83 4.77 -21.30
C THR A 281 3.31 4.50 -21.02
N SER A 282 4.19 5.51 -20.89
CA SER A 282 5.63 5.21 -20.70
C SER A 282 5.87 4.65 -19.31
N GLY A 283 6.63 3.55 -19.21
CA GLY A 283 6.79 2.78 -17.98
C GLY A 283 5.53 2.09 -17.46
N ARG A 284 4.40 2.11 -18.20
CA ARG A 284 3.17 1.41 -17.80
C ARG A 284 3.36 -0.11 -17.82
N ALA A 285 3.86 -0.64 -18.93
CA ALA A 285 4.09 -2.06 -19.12
C ALA A 285 5.34 -2.55 -18.37
N ASN A 286 5.54 -3.86 -18.26
CA ASN A 286 6.80 -4.42 -17.75
C ASN A 286 7.94 -4.29 -18.80
N ALA A 287 9.16 -4.78 -18.48
CA ALA A 287 10.29 -4.70 -19.41
C ALA A 287 10.11 -5.49 -20.73
N GLN A 288 9.14 -6.42 -20.80
CA GLN A 288 8.74 -7.12 -22.03
C GLN A 288 7.62 -6.38 -22.80
N ASN A 289 7.28 -5.16 -22.38
CA ASN A 289 6.18 -4.37 -22.91
C ASN A 289 4.80 -5.07 -22.80
N LEU A 290 4.62 -5.89 -21.76
CA LEU A 290 3.34 -6.52 -21.42
C LEU A 290 2.60 -5.69 -20.38
N ASP A 291 1.32 -5.40 -20.62
CA ASP A 291 0.42 -4.86 -19.60
C ASP A 291 0.07 -5.97 -18.60
N LEU A 292 0.60 -5.88 -17.39
CA LEU A 292 0.41 -6.89 -16.34
C LEU A 292 -1.07 -7.04 -15.98
N ASN A 293 -1.88 -5.98 -16.05
CA ASN A 293 -3.32 -6.02 -15.80
C ASN A 293 -4.14 -6.49 -17.02
N ARG A 294 -3.47 -7.02 -18.04
CA ARG A 294 -4.05 -7.82 -19.13
C ARG A 294 -3.42 -9.20 -19.21
N ASN A 295 -2.48 -9.53 -18.33
CA ASN A 295 -1.64 -10.72 -18.43
C ASN A 295 -2.21 -11.92 -17.66
N PHE A 296 -3.12 -11.74 -16.70
CA PHE A 296 -3.75 -12.85 -15.95
C PHE A 296 -4.67 -13.73 -16.84
N PRO A 297 -5.00 -14.96 -16.40
CA PRO A 297 -5.97 -15.81 -17.08
C PRO A 297 -7.38 -15.20 -17.10
N ASP A 298 -8.04 -15.23 -18.26
CA ASP A 298 -9.45 -14.84 -18.37
C ASP A 298 -10.37 -15.96 -17.84
N LEU A 299 -10.61 -15.93 -16.53
CA LEU A 299 -11.55 -16.84 -15.87
C LEU A 299 -13.00 -16.32 -15.96
N THR A 300 -13.20 -15.03 -16.22
CA THR A 300 -14.52 -14.40 -16.28
C THR A 300 -15.33 -14.92 -17.47
N SER A 301 -14.70 -15.09 -18.64
CA SER A 301 -15.30 -15.77 -19.79
C SER A 301 -15.74 -17.21 -19.46
N ILE A 302 -14.89 -17.96 -18.76
CA ILE A 302 -15.20 -19.33 -18.33
C ILE A 302 -16.39 -19.33 -17.39
N PHE A 303 -16.38 -18.44 -16.39
CA PHE A 303 -17.48 -18.28 -15.44
C PHE A 303 -18.80 -17.96 -16.15
N TYR A 304 -18.84 -16.98 -17.07
CA TYR A 304 -20.07 -16.64 -17.78
C TYR A 304 -20.63 -17.79 -18.62
N ASN A 305 -19.74 -18.53 -19.29
CA ASN A 305 -20.11 -19.68 -20.12
C ASN A 305 -20.60 -20.86 -19.29
N ARG A 306 -19.98 -21.11 -18.12
CA ARG A 306 -20.21 -22.34 -17.36
C ARG A 306 -21.10 -22.21 -16.13
N ARG A 307 -21.38 -21.00 -15.63
CA ARG A 307 -22.20 -20.76 -14.41
C ARG A 307 -23.62 -21.34 -14.41
N ARG A 308 -24.13 -21.81 -15.56
CA ARG A 308 -25.45 -22.46 -15.67
C ARG A 308 -25.38 -23.98 -15.51
N PHE A 309 -24.20 -24.59 -15.58
CA PHE A 309 -24.04 -26.03 -15.38
C PHE A 309 -24.16 -26.38 -13.90
N ARG A 310 -24.91 -27.45 -13.61
CA ARG A 310 -25.34 -27.82 -12.25
C ARG A 310 -24.19 -28.24 -11.32
N HIS A 311 -23.03 -28.59 -11.86
CA HIS A 311 -21.85 -29.07 -11.12
C HIS A 311 -20.60 -28.23 -11.42
N PHE A 312 -20.74 -27.07 -12.04
CA PHE A 312 -19.60 -26.20 -12.32
C PHE A 312 -19.13 -25.53 -11.02
N ARG A 313 -17.84 -25.65 -10.72
CA ARG A 313 -17.18 -24.94 -9.63
C ARG A 313 -17.08 -23.45 -9.99
N ASN A 314 -17.84 -22.61 -9.29
CA ASN A 314 -17.94 -21.17 -9.51
C ASN A 314 -16.92 -20.33 -8.69
N ASN A 315 -15.97 -21.02 -8.09
CA ASN A 315 -14.86 -20.53 -7.26
C ASN A 315 -13.64 -21.42 -7.56
N HIS A 316 -12.43 -20.95 -7.30
CA HIS A 316 -11.20 -21.72 -7.57
C HIS A 316 -11.21 -22.37 -8.97
N ILE A 317 -11.62 -21.59 -9.98
CA ILE A 317 -11.69 -22.06 -11.36
C ILE A 317 -10.25 -22.38 -11.80
N PRO A 318 -9.94 -23.60 -12.26
CA PRO A 318 -8.59 -23.97 -12.67
C PRO A 318 -8.14 -23.12 -13.87
N ILE A 319 -6.83 -22.86 -13.94
CA ILE A 319 -6.24 -22.11 -15.04
C ILE A 319 -6.29 -23.00 -16.29
N PRO A 320 -6.90 -22.54 -17.40
CA PRO A 320 -7.02 -23.38 -18.59
C PRO A 320 -5.64 -23.65 -19.22
N GLU A 321 -5.42 -24.85 -19.74
CA GLU A 321 -4.17 -25.23 -20.44
C GLU A 321 -3.80 -24.25 -21.56
N SER A 322 -4.80 -23.71 -22.26
CA SER A 322 -4.60 -22.72 -23.32
C SER A 322 -3.95 -21.42 -22.86
N TYR A 323 -4.03 -21.08 -21.56
CA TYR A 323 -3.33 -19.92 -21.01
C TYR A 323 -1.81 -20.13 -21.07
N TRP A 324 -1.34 -21.33 -20.73
CA TRP A 324 0.08 -21.69 -20.71
C TRP A 324 0.67 -21.89 -22.10
N SER A 325 -0.12 -22.34 -23.08
CA SER A 325 0.37 -22.64 -24.43
C SER A 325 0.33 -21.43 -25.38
N ASN A 326 -0.60 -20.50 -25.19
CA ASN A 326 -0.92 -19.49 -26.20
C ASN A 326 -0.55 -18.05 -25.80
N LYS A 327 -0.04 -17.83 -24.59
CA LYS A 327 0.23 -16.50 -24.06
C LYS A 327 1.62 -16.43 -23.43
N VAL A 328 2.33 -15.32 -23.68
CA VAL A 328 3.56 -15.01 -22.93
C VAL A 328 3.16 -14.55 -21.53
N ILE A 329 3.61 -15.29 -20.52
CA ILE A 329 3.33 -15.00 -19.11
C ILE A 329 4.50 -14.18 -18.57
N ALA A 330 4.19 -13.00 -18.05
CA ALA A 330 5.19 -12.16 -17.41
C ALA A 330 5.62 -12.80 -16.07
N PRO A 331 6.92 -12.77 -15.72
CA PRO A 331 7.39 -13.35 -14.46
C PRO A 331 6.74 -12.69 -13.24
N GLU A 332 6.40 -11.40 -13.33
CA GLU A 332 5.67 -10.67 -12.29
C GLU A 332 4.25 -11.25 -12.08
N THR A 333 3.53 -11.51 -13.17
CA THR A 333 2.19 -12.13 -13.14
C THR A 333 2.26 -13.52 -12.54
N TYR A 334 3.25 -14.33 -12.96
CA TYR A 334 3.43 -15.69 -12.45
C TYR A 334 3.72 -15.69 -10.94
N ALA A 335 4.62 -14.81 -10.48
CA ALA A 335 4.96 -14.63 -9.07
C ALA A 335 3.72 -14.28 -8.24
N VAL A 336 2.90 -13.32 -8.70
CA VAL A 336 1.67 -12.93 -8.01
C VAL A 336 0.62 -14.04 -8.02
N MET A 337 0.45 -14.77 -9.12
CA MET A 337 -0.47 -15.92 -9.18
C MET A 337 -0.07 -17.01 -8.17
N LYS A 338 1.23 -17.31 -8.06
CA LYS A 338 1.76 -18.26 -7.08
C LYS A 338 1.53 -17.75 -5.66
N TRP A 339 1.75 -16.47 -5.43
CA TRP A 339 1.55 -15.83 -4.14
C TRP A 339 0.08 -15.84 -3.69
N ILE A 340 -0.88 -15.56 -4.61
CA ILE A 340 -2.32 -15.66 -4.36
C ILE A 340 -2.73 -17.06 -3.90
N ARG A 341 -2.07 -18.12 -4.40
CA ARG A 341 -2.33 -19.51 -3.99
C ARG A 341 -1.64 -19.93 -2.70
N ALA A 342 -0.52 -19.31 -2.38
CA ALA A 342 0.30 -19.70 -1.22
C ALA A 342 -0.35 -19.30 0.12
N HIS A 343 -1.27 -18.33 0.08
CA HIS A 343 -1.85 -17.71 1.26
C HIS A 343 -3.38 -17.68 1.18
N PRO A 344 -4.11 -17.91 2.28
CA PRO A 344 -5.56 -17.83 2.33
C PRO A 344 -6.06 -16.37 2.38
N PHE A 345 -5.71 -15.56 1.38
CA PHE A 345 -6.12 -14.16 1.30
C PHE A 345 -7.65 -14.00 1.28
N VAL A 346 -8.16 -13.10 2.13
CA VAL A 346 -9.59 -12.83 2.28
C VAL A 346 -9.99 -11.57 1.51
N ILE A 347 -9.26 -10.45 1.70
CA ILE A 347 -9.46 -9.20 0.95
C ILE A 347 -8.15 -8.68 0.38
N SER A 348 -8.26 -7.88 -0.69
CA SER A 348 -7.12 -7.29 -1.36
C SER A 348 -7.46 -5.95 -2.03
N ALA A 349 -6.44 -5.11 -2.18
CA ALA A 349 -6.54 -3.90 -3.00
C ALA A 349 -5.32 -3.76 -3.90
N SER A 350 -5.56 -3.53 -5.19
CA SER A 350 -4.55 -3.09 -6.16
C SER A 350 -4.63 -1.59 -6.35
N LEU A 351 -3.53 -0.86 -6.13
CA LEU A 351 -3.47 0.60 -6.14
C LEU A 351 -2.93 1.09 -7.50
N HIS A 352 -3.70 1.97 -8.13
CA HIS A 352 -3.55 2.49 -9.49
C HIS A 352 -3.62 4.02 -9.52
N GLY A 353 -3.39 4.58 -10.71
CA GLY A 353 -3.52 6.00 -10.98
C GLY A 353 -4.02 6.28 -12.41
N GLY A 354 -4.61 7.44 -12.59
CA GLY A 354 -5.23 7.90 -13.85
C GLY A 354 -6.69 8.34 -13.69
N GLU A 355 -7.29 8.06 -12.55
CA GLU A 355 -8.65 8.45 -12.16
C GLU A 355 -8.77 8.49 -10.63
N LEU A 356 -9.88 8.99 -10.08
CA LEU A 356 -10.17 8.96 -8.64
C LEU A 356 -11.48 8.19 -8.36
N VAL A 357 -11.37 6.86 -8.24
CA VAL A 357 -12.52 5.94 -8.07
C VAL A 357 -12.08 4.57 -7.55
N ILE A 358 -12.96 3.87 -6.85
CA ILE A 358 -12.80 2.43 -6.60
C ILE A 358 -13.54 1.63 -7.67
N SER A 359 -12.81 0.85 -8.46
CA SER A 359 -13.37 -0.15 -9.36
C SER A 359 -13.49 -1.50 -8.66
N TYR A 360 -14.62 -2.19 -8.82
CA TYR A 360 -14.85 -3.51 -8.26
C TYR A 360 -15.35 -4.52 -9.32
N PRO A 361 -15.08 -5.83 -9.13
CA PRO A 361 -15.46 -6.88 -10.08
C PRO A 361 -16.94 -6.90 -10.49
N PHE A 362 -17.28 -7.41 -11.67
CA PHE A 362 -16.33 -7.89 -12.70
C PHE A 362 -15.79 -6.75 -13.57
N ASP A 363 -14.53 -6.89 -14.00
CA ASP A 363 -13.86 -6.02 -14.98
C ASP A 363 -14.21 -6.41 -16.43
N PHE A 364 -14.53 -7.69 -16.69
CA PHE A 364 -14.94 -8.15 -18.02
C PHE A 364 -16.46 -8.21 -18.19
N SER A 365 -16.94 -7.58 -19.26
CA SER A 365 -18.37 -7.56 -19.62
C SER A 365 -18.90 -8.92 -20.01
N ARG A 366 -20.14 -9.20 -19.64
CA ARG A 366 -20.82 -10.44 -20.04
C ARG A 366 -21.01 -10.56 -21.54
N HIS A 367 -21.22 -9.45 -22.23
CA HIS A 367 -21.26 -9.42 -23.69
C HIS A 367 -19.87 -9.05 -24.21
N PRO A 368 -19.16 -9.95 -24.92
CA PRO A 368 -17.75 -9.72 -25.31
C PRO A 368 -17.52 -8.49 -26.18
N GLN A 369 -18.58 -7.99 -26.85
CA GLN A 369 -18.53 -6.85 -27.75
C GLN A 369 -19.05 -5.55 -27.10
N GLU A 370 -19.60 -5.62 -25.88
CA GLU A 370 -20.00 -4.41 -25.16
C GLU A 370 -18.82 -3.89 -24.35
N GLU A 371 -18.33 -2.71 -24.73
CA GLU A 371 -17.21 -2.05 -24.07
C GLU A 371 -17.57 -1.47 -22.71
N ARG A 372 -18.87 -1.26 -22.42
CA ARG A 372 -19.38 -0.70 -21.16
C ARG A 372 -20.67 -1.37 -20.74
N MET A 373 -20.58 -2.41 -19.92
CA MET A 373 -21.73 -3.16 -19.44
C MET A 373 -21.61 -3.46 -17.95
N TYR A 374 -22.64 -3.10 -17.19
CA TYR A 374 -22.72 -3.50 -15.78
C TYR A 374 -22.73 -5.03 -15.63
N SER A 375 -21.71 -5.55 -14.95
CA SER A 375 -21.45 -6.99 -14.83
C SER A 375 -21.27 -7.40 -13.37
N PRO A 376 -22.37 -7.68 -12.65
CA PRO A 376 -22.33 -7.88 -11.21
C PRO A 376 -21.78 -9.26 -10.83
N THR A 377 -21.09 -9.31 -9.70
CA THR A 377 -20.67 -10.57 -9.08
C THR A 377 -21.80 -11.19 -8.24
N PRO A 378 -21.72 -12.49 -7.91
CA PRO A 378 -22.61 -13.09 -6.91
C PRO A 378 -22.58 -12.40 -5.54
N ASP A 379 -21.48 -11.74 -5.19
CA ASP A 379 -21.24 -11.01 -3.94
C ASP A 379 -21.28 -9.48 -4.12
N GLU A 380 -22.04 -8.99 -5.11
CA GLU A 380 -22.16 -7.57 -5.49
C GLU A 380 -22.31 -6.61 -4.29
N GLN A 381 -23.14 -6.97 -3.32
CA GLN A 381 -23.40 -6.11 -2.16
C GLN A 381 -22.17 -6.00 -1.23
N ILE A 382 -21.36 -7.06 -1.13
CA ILE A 382 -20.13 -7.05 -0.34
C ILE A 382 -19.08 -6.20 -1.04
N PHE A 383 -18.90 -6.38 -2.36
CA PHE A 383 -17.97 -5.55 -3.13
C PHE A 383 -18.31 -4.07 -3.07
N LYS A 384 -19.60 -3.71 -3.18
CA LYS A 384 -20.04 -2.31 -3.01
C LYS A 384 -19.69 -1.77 -1.63
N GLN A 385 -19.88 -2.54 -0.56
CA GLN A 385 -19.54 -2.11 0.78
C GLN A 385 -18.03 -2.01 1.01
N LEU A 386 -17.26 -2.97 0.49
CA LEU A 386 -15.80 -2.95 0.55
C LEU A 386 -15.26 -1.71 -0.18
N ALA A 387 -15.74 -1.45 -1.40
CA ALA A 387 -15.38 -0.27 -2.17
C ALA A 387 -15.79 1.03 -1.48
N ARG A 388 -17.00 1.09 -0.90
CA ARG A 388 -17.47 2.25 -0.14
C ARG A 388 -16.67 2.50 1.13
N THR A 389 -16.21 1.45 1.80
CA THR A 389 -15.38 1.59 3.01
C THR A 389 -14.10 2.37 2.70
N TYR A 390 -13.50 2.15 1.53
CA TYR A 390 -12.37 2.97 1.08
C TYR A 390 -12.84 4.37 0.61
N ALA A 391 -13.79 4.43 -0.31
CA ALA A 391 -14.19 5.67 -0.97
C ALA A 391 -14.75 6.72 -0.01
N ASP A 392 -15.55 6.30 0.97
CA ASP A 392 -16.19 7.20 1.94
C ASP A 392 -15.21 7.65 3.04
N ALA A 393 -14.14 6.88 3.29
CA ALA A 393 -13.07 7.25 4.22
C ALA A 393 -11.98 8.11 3.56
N HIS A 394 -11.89 8.08 2.23
CA HIS A 394 -11.00 8.94 1.46
C HIS A 394 -11.54 10.37 1.42
N ALA A 395 -10.69 11.35 1.74
CA ALA A 395 -11.10 12.75 1.95
C ALA A 395 -11.90 13.37 0.81
N THR A 396 -11.61 12.99 -0.44
CA THR A 396 -12.23 13.58 -1.65
C THR A 396 -12.97 12.59 -2.52
N MET A 397 -12.82 11.27 -2.36
CA MET A 397 -13.24 10.31 -3.40
C MET A 397 -14.77 10.23 -3.49
N SER A 398 -15.46 10.30 -2.35
CA SER A 398 -16.92 10.33 -2.26
C SER A 398 -17.55 11.73 -2.37
N ASN A 399 -16.76 12.81 -2.38
CA ASN A 399 -17.32 14.18 -2.39
C ASN A 399 -18.03 14.49 -3.72
N ASN A 400 -18.94 15.47 -3.73
CA ASN A 400 -19.73 15.83 -4.92
C ASN A 400 -19.13 16.96 -5.78
N ASP A 401 -18.00 17.55 -5.36
CA ASP A 401 -17.38 18.68 -6.05
C ASP A 401 -16.78 18.27 -7.41
N THR A 402 -16.93 19.16 -8.40
CA THR A 402 -16.86 18.85 -9.84
C THR A 402 -15.49 19.01 -10.50
N GLU A 403 -14.48 19.54 -9.82
CA GLU A 403 -13.10 19.59 -10.34
C GLU A 403 -12.40 18.24 -10.10
N ARG A 404 -12.68 17.28 -10.98
CA ARG A 404 -12.10 15.92 -10.95
C ARG A 404 -11.64 15.49 -12.33
N CYS A 405 -10.98 14.34 -12.40
CA CYS A 405 -10.61 13.70 -13.66
C CYS A 405 -11.84 13.41 -14.55
N GLY A 406 -11.60 13.08 -15.81
CA GLY A 406 -12.55 13.09 -16.93
C GLY A 406 -13.81 12.22 -16.83
N ALA A 407 -14.09 11.54 -15.71
CA ALA A 407 -15.37 10.92 -15.41
C ALA A 407 -15.84 11.23 -13.96
N SER A 408 -16.99 11.89 -13.81
CA SER A 408 -17.54 12.19 -12.47
C SER A 408 -18.19 10.95 -11.83
N PHE A 409 -17.42 10.20 -11.05
CA PHE A 409 -17.90 9.09 -10.21
C PHE A 409 -18.45 9.53 -8.85
N ALA A 410 -18.28 10.80 -8.51
CA ALA A 410 -18.83 11.47 -7.33
C ALA A 410 -20.34 11.22 -7.15
N ASN A 411 -21.11 11.33 -8.23
CA ASN A 411 -22.56 11.08 -8.22
C ASN A 411 -22.95 9.62 -7.92
N LYS A 412 -21.97 8.71 -7.98
CA LYS A 412 -22.10 7.29 -7.60
C LYS A 412 -21.35 7.00 -6.29
N GLY A 413 -20.91 8.05 -5.61
CA GLY A 413 -20.08 8.14 -4.41
C GLY A 413 -18.76 7.39 -4.50
N GLY A 414 -18.01 7.67 -5.56
CA GLY A 414 -16.61 7.26 -5.68
C GLY A 414 -16.38 5.79 -5.99
N ILE A 415 -17.40 5.05 -6.43
CA ILE A 415 -17.27 3.63 -6.81
C ILE A 415 -17.84 3.36 -8.21
N THR A 416 -17.31 2.34 -8.89
CA THR A 416 -17.82 1.84 -10.17
C THR A 416 -17.62 0.34 -10.30
N ASN A 417 -18.52 -0.34 -11.01
CA ASN A 417 -18.23 -1.69 -11.52
C ASN A 417 -17.24 -1.56 -12.69
N GLY A 418 -16.21 -2.42 -12.73
CA GLY A 418 -15.13 -2.32 -13.72
C GLY A 418 -15.62 -2.38 -15.16
N ALA A 419 -16.38 -3.43 -15.49
CA ALA A 419 -16.96 -3.62 -16.81
C ALA A 419 -17.93 -2.49 -17.22
N GLN A 420 -18.59 -1.83 -16.26
CA GLN A 420 -19.44 -0.67 -16.53
C GLN A 420 -18.64 0.58 -16.89
N TRP A 421 -17.44 0.73 -16.33
CA TRP A 421 -16.54 1.83 -16.66
C TRP A 421 -15.88 1.61 -18.03
N TYR A 422 -15.19 0.48 -18.18
CA TYR A 422 -14.71 -0.06 -19.44
C TYR A 422 -14.36 -1.54 -19.29
N SER A 423 -14.75 -2.35 -20.27
CA SER A 423 -14.60 -3.80 -20.25
C SER A 423 -13.20 -4.24 -20.67
N PHE A 424 -12.57 -5.13 -19.91
CA PHE A 424 -11.35 -5.82 -20.32
C PHE A 424 -11.21 -7.19 -19.65
N ALA A 425 -10.50 -8.11 -20.31
CA ALA A 425 -10.21 -9.44 -19.79
C ALA A 425 -8.76 -9.55 -19.30
N GLY A 426 -8.50 -10.54 -18.44
CA GLY A 426 -7.15 -10.83 -17.94
C GLY A 426 -6.63 -9.85 -16.87
N GLY A 427 -7.55 -9.21 -16.14
CA GLY A 427 -7.23 -8.39 -14.98
C GLY A 427 -6.97 -9.21 -13.71
N MET A 428 -6.18 -8.65 -12.80
CA MET A 428 -5.81 -9.29 -11.53
C MET A 428 -7.01 -9.41 -10.56
N SER A 429 -7.90 -8.41 -10.56
CA SER A 429 -9.03 -8.32 -9.64
C SER A 429 -10.04 -9.47 -9.84
N ASP A 430 -10.48 -9.67 -11.08
CA ASP A 430 -11.33 -10.81 -11.47
C ASP A 430 -10.66 -12.16 -11.20
N PHE A 431 -9.35 -12.27 -11.45
CA PHE A 431 -8.59 -13.51 -11.19
C PHE A 431 -8.59 -13.88 -9.71
N ASN A 432 -8.37 -12.92 -8.80
CA ASN A 432 -8.43 -13.16 -7.36
C ASN A 432 -9.76 -13.79 -6.95
N TYR A 433 -10.87 -13.18 -7.36
CA TYR A 433 -12.21 -13.61 -6.97
C TYR A 433 -12.60 -14.96 -7.59
N LEU A 434 -12.12 -15.26 -8.80
CA LEU A 434 -12.51 -16.50 -9.50
C LEU A 434 -11.57 -17.68 -9.23
N HIS A 435 -10.30 -17.44 -8.89
CA HIS A 435 -9.28 -18.47 -8.67
C HIS A 435 -8.97 -18.76 -7.19
N SER A 436 -9.40 -17.90 -6.27
CA SER A 436 -9.14 -18.01 -4.83
C SER A 436 -10.36 -17.62 -3.99
N ASN A 437 -10.17 -17.47 -2.67
CA ASN A 437 -11.17 -16.89 -1.75
C ASN A 437 -11.15 -15.35 -1.71
N CYS A 438 -10.16 -14.72 -2.35
CA CYS A 438 -9.82 -13.31 -2.13
C CYS A 438 -10.76 -12.35 -2.87
N TYR A 439 -11.31 -11.38 -2.14
CA TYR A 439 -12.09 -10.27 -2.67
C TYR A 439 -11.16 -9.08 -2.95
N GLU A 440 -10.79 -8.88 -4.21
CA GLU A 440 -9.92 -7.77 -4.61
C GLU A 440 -10.72 -6.59 -5.19
N ILE A 441 -10.31 -5.37 -4.85
CA ILE A 441 -10.78 -4.14 -5.48
C ILE A 441 -9.59 -3.40 -6.13
N THR A 442 -9.90 -2.55 -7.09
CA THR A 442 -8.93 -1.69 -7.78
C THR A 442 -9.14 -0.26 -7.31
N VAL A 443 -8.11 0.35 -6.73
CA VAL A 443 -8.14 1.69 -6.13
C VAL A 443 -7.43 2.66 -7.06
N GLU A 444 -8.15 3.53 -7.75
CA GLU A 444 -7.58 4.62 -8.54
C GLU A 444 -7.41 5.85 -7.64
N LEU A 445 -6.16 6.24 -7.38
CA LEU A 445 -5.80 7.18 -6.32
C LEU A 445 -5.80 8.65 -6.74
N GLY A 446 -5.87 8.95 -8.03
CA GLY A 446 -5.79 10.32 -8.54
C GLY A 446 -5.54 10.39 -10.04
N CYS A 447 -5.79 11.57 -10.62
CA CYS A 447 -5.68 11.79 -12.06
C CYS A 447 -4.23 11.73 -12.56
N ASP A 448 -3.33 12.32 -11.79
CA ASP A 448 -1.91 12.30 -12.11
C ASP A 448 -1.33 10.95 -11.71
N LYS A 449 -0.86 10.20 -12.72
CA LYS A 449 -0.25 8.88 -12.50
C LYS A 449 1.08 8.99 -11.76
N PHE A 450 1.79 10.10 -11.96
CA PHE A 450 3.11 10.37 -11.39
C PHE A 450 3.15 11.82 -10.86
N PRO A 451 2.48 12.09 -9.72
CA PRO A 451 2.33 13.43 -9.17
C PRO A 451 3.67 14.07 -8.78
N SER A 452 3.68 15.38 -8.54
CA SER A 452 4.87 16.04 -7.98
C SER A 452 5.14 15.56 -6.54
N GLU A 453 6.40 15.57 -6.09
CA GLU A 453 6.75 15.15 -4.72
C GLU A 453 6.02 15.98 -3.64
N VAL A 454 5.71 17.24 -3.92
CA VAL A 454 4.96 18.12 -3.00
C VAL A 454 3.54 17.61 -2.71
N GLU A 455 2.97 16.80 -3.60
CA GLU A 455 1.63 16.19 -3.44
C GLU A 455 1.67 14.90 -2.61
N LEU A 456 2.84 14.28 -2.40
CA LEU A 456 2.94 12.97 -1.72
C LEU A 456 2.43 13.00 -0.28
N TYR A 457 2.72 14.08 0.46
CA TYR A 457 2.23 14.24 1.84
C TYR A 457 0.72 14.50 1.91
N PRO A 458 0.15 15.47 1.16
CA PRO A 458 -1.30 15.61 1.04
C PRO A 458 -2.00 14.31 0.64
N GLU A 459 -1.47 13.57 -0.35
CA GLU A 459 -2.06 12.31 -0.80
C GLU A 459 -1.99 11.21 0.26
N TRP A 460 -0.90 11.15 1.03
CA TRP A 460 -0.84 10.27 2.20
C TRP A 460 -1.94 10.59 3.21
N LEU A 461 -2.15 11.86 3.55
CA LEU A 461 -3.21 12.25 4.49
C LEU A 461 -4.61 11.88 3.98
N ARG A 462 -4.87 12.04 2.67
CA ARG A 462 -6.16 11.71 2.05
C ARG A 462 -6.45 10.20 2.06
N ASN A 463 -5.42 9.37 1.97
CA ASN A 463 -5.55 7.92 1.83
C ASN A 463 -5.32 7.12 3.13
N LYS A 464 -4.61 7.67 4.12
CA LYS A 464 -4.24 6.96 5.36
C LYS A 464 -5.45 6.33 6.04
N GLU A 465 -6.51 7.10 6.29
CA GLU A 465 -7.71 6.59 6.96
C GLU A 465 -8.44 5.54 6.11
N ALA A 466 -8.48 5.72 4.78
CA ALA A 466 -9.10 4.79 3.86
C ALA A 466 -8.37 3.44 3.82
N LEU A 467 -7.03 3.45 3.83
CA LEU A 467 -6.20 2.25 3.91
C LEU A 467 -6.44 1.49 5.22
N LEU A 468 -6.46 2.18 6.37
CA LEU A 468 -6.72 1.55 7.67
C LEU A 468 -8.15 0.96 7.73
N SER A 469 -9.16 1.74 7.33
CA SER A 469 -10.56 1.31 7.29
C SER A 469 -10.77 0.10 6.35
N PHE A 470 -10.06 0.06 5.23
CA PHE A 470 -10.07 -1.08 4.31
C PHE A 470 -9.52 -2.35 4.98
N MET A 471 -8.37 -2.27 5.67
CA MET A 471 -7.78 -3.42 6.37
C MET A 471 -8.72 -3.97 7.45
N GLU A 472 -9.39 -3.09 8.19
CA GLU A 472 -10.37 -3.45 9.22
C GLU A 472 -11.61 -4.16 8.65
N PHE A 473 -11.94 -3.94 7.37
CA PHE A 473 -13.10 -4.56 6.74
C PHE A 473 -13.01 -6.09 6.70
N VAL A 474 -11.80 -6.67 6.72
CA VAL A 474 -11.61 -8.12 6.68
C VAL A 474 -12.31 -8.83 7.84
N HIS A 475 -12.46 -8.12 8.96
CA HIS A 475 -13.19 -8.59 10.14
C HIS A 475 -14.70 -8.37 9.98
N ARG A 476 -15.27 -8.77 8.84
CA ARG A 476 -16.73 -8.77 8.62
C ARG A 476 -17.28 -10.14 8.25
N GLY A 477 -18.54 -10.39 8.61
CA GLY A 477 -19.27 -11.61 8.22
C GLY A 477 -19.08 -12.77 9.20
N ILE A 478 -18.58 -13.90 8.73
CA ILE A 478 -18.31 -15.08 9.57
C ILE A 478 -16.90 -15.63 9.34
N LYS A 479 -16.35 -16.25 10.39
CA LYS A 479 -15.20 -17.13 10.31
C LYS A 479 -15.41 -18.37 11.18
N GLY A 480 -14.64 -19.42 10.97
CA GLY A 480 -14.75 -20.63 11.79
C GLY A 480 -13.91 -21.76 11.25
N ILE A 481 -14.06 -22.93 11.86
CA ILE A 481 -13.29 -24.14 11.50
C ILE A 481 -14.24 -25.25 11.04
N VAL A 482 -13.92 -25.87 9.91
CA VAL A 482 -14.52 -27.14 9.49
C VAL A 482 -13.59 -28.27 9.93
N LYS A 483 -14.10 -29.17 10.77
CA LYS A 483 -13.33 -30.27 11.34
C LYS A 483 -14.06 -31.60 11.26
N ASP A 484 -13.33 -32.69 11.42
CA ASP A 484 -13.89 -34.04 11.53
C ASP A 484 -14.38 -34.35 12.96
N GLU A 485 -14.94 -35.55 13.17
CA GLU A 485 -15.40 -36.01 14.50
C GLU A 485 -14.26 -36.19 15.53
N HIS A 486 -13.00 -36.23 15.09
CA HIS A 486 -11.82 -36.31 15.96
C HIS A 486 -11.22 -34.93 16.27
N GLY A 487 -11.77 -33.87 15.68
CA GLY A 487 -11.33 -32.50 15.88
C GLY A 487 -10.25 -32.01 14.91
N ASN A 488 -9.85 -32.83 13.92
CA ASN A 488 -8.87 -32.42 12.91
C ASN A 488 -9.51 -31.48 11.88
N GLY A 489 -8.81 -30.39 11.54
CA GLY A 489 -9.21 -29.49 10.46
C GLY A 489 -9.33 -30.21 9.12
N ILE A 490 -10.31 -29.82 8.32
CA ILE A 490 -10.52 -30.36 6.97
C ILE A 490 -10.15 -29.29 5.95
N LYS A 491 -8.99 -29.45 5.31
CA LYS A 491 -8.55 -28.63 4.18
C LYS A 491 -9.48 -28.74 2.97
N GLY A 492 -9.71 -27.61 2.29
CA GLY A 492 -10.47 -27.59 1.03
C GLY A 492 -11.96 -27.91 1.18
N ALA A 493 -12.51 -27.91 2.40
CA ALA A 493 -13.94 -28.01 2.62
C ALA A 493 -14.64 -26.77 2.06
N THR A 494 -15.74 -26.97 1.37
CA THR A 494 -16.53 -25.89 0.75
C THR A 494 -17.52 -25.31 1.73
N ILE A 495 -17.54 -23.98 1.86
CA ILE A 495 -18.56 -23.21 2.57
C ILE A 495 -19.44 -22.50 1.55
N SER A 496 -20.70 -22.92 1.51
CA SER A 496 -21.72 -22.36 0.61
C SER A 496 -22.79 -21.61 1.39
N VAL A 497 -23.30 -20.52 0.82
CA VAL A 497 -24.36 -19.73 1.45
C VAL A 497 -25.58 -19.68 0.55
N ARG A 498 -26.73 -20.09 1.08
CA ARG A 498 -27.97 -20.20 0.31
C ARG A 498 -28.33 -18.85 -0.34
N GLY A 499 -28.40 -18.83 -1.67
CA GLY A 499 -28.75 -17.66 -2.46
C GLY A 499 -27.56 -16.92 -3.06
N MET A 500 -26.33 -17.20 -2.61
CA MET A 500 -25.10 -16.68 -3.20
C MET A 500 -24.41 -17.78 -4.00
N ARG A 501 -24.18 -17.53 -5.29
CA ARG A 501 -23.56 -18.50 -6.20
C ARG A 501 -22.07 -18.25 -6.35
N HIS A 502 -21.38 -18.24 -5.23
CA HIS A 502 -19.93 -18.20 -5.13
C HIS A 502 -19.56 -18.76 -3.76
N ASP A 503 -18.98 -19.96 -3.73
CA ASP A 503 -18.59 -20.64 -2.50
C ASP A 503 -17.12 -20.34 -2.17
N ILE A 504 -16.72 -20.50 -0.90
CA ILE A 504 -15.31 -20.41 -0.49
C ILE A 504 -14.81 -21.77 0.00
N THR A 505 -13.50 -21.89 0.18
CA THR A 505 -12.84 -23.09 0.72
C THR A 505 -12.16 -22.81 2.04
N THR A 506 -11.93 -23.85 2.83
CA THR A 506 -11.08 -23.79 4.02
C THR A 506 -9.59 -23.90 3.70
N ALA A 507 -8.76 -23.24 4.51
CA ALA A 507 -7.31 -23.32 4.46
C ALA A 507 -6.78 -24.64 5.06
N GLU A 508 -5.46 -24.75 5.25
CA GLU A 508 -4.78 -26.00 5.67
C GLU A 508 -5.36 -26.60 6.95
N ASP A 509 -5.58 -25.75 7.96
CA ASP A 509 -6.10 -26.17 9.28
C ASP A 509 -7.64 -26.19 9.35
N GLY A 510 -8.31 -26.08 8.21
CA GLY A 510 -9.76 -26.17 8.09
C GLY A 510 -10.51 -24.90 8.46
N ASP A 511 -9.81 -23.80 8.73
CA ASP A 511 -10.42 -22.50 8.97
C ASP A 511 -10.81 -21.77 7.68
N TYR A 512 -11.76 -20.85 7.81
CA TYR A 512 -12.30 -20.09 6.69
C TYR A 512 -12.82 -18.72 7.14
N TRP A 513 -12.93 -17.80 6.18
CA TRP A 513 -13.54 -16.48 6.36
C TRP A 513 -14.51 -16.21 5.22
N ARG A 514 -15.78 -15.95 5.55
CA ARG A 514 -16.83 -15.57 4.59
C ARG A 514 -17.38 -14.20 4.94
N LEU A 515 -17.10 -13.22 4.09
CA LEU A 515 -17.69 -11.90 4.18
C LEU A 515 -19.20 -11.98 3.92
N LEU A 516 -19.99 -11.40 4.82
CA LEU A 516 -21.45 -11.43 4.78
C LEU A 516 -22.03 -10.15 5.38
N ASN A 517 -23.12 -9.69 4.78
CA ASN A 517 -23.92 -8.60 5.33
C ASN A 517 -24.71 -9.04 6.56
N PRO A 518 -25.04 -8.11 7.48
CA PRO A 518 -25.98 -8.39 8.57
C PRO A 518 -27.29 -8.96 8.03
N GLY A 519 -27.80 -10.01 8.67
CA GLY A 519 -28.95 -10.74 8.17
C GLY A 519 -29.03 -12.18 8.65
N VAL A 520 -30.00 -12.91 8.11
CA VAL A 520 -30.17 -14.34 8.38
C VAL A 520 -29.67 -15.12 7.17
N HIS A 521 -28.70 -16.00 7.39
CA HIS A 521 -28.06 -16.79 6.35
C HIS A 521 -28.19 -18.29 6.65
N ILE A 522 -28.25 -19.11 5.61
CA ILE A 522 -28.15 -20.56 5.73
C ILE A 522 -26.83 -20.96 5.10
N VAL A 523 -25.89 -21.38 5.93
CA VAL A 523 -24.52 -21.71 5.56
C VAL A 523 -24.36 -23.23 5.60
N THR A 524 -23.77 -23.81 4.56
CA THR A 524 -23.56 -25.25 4.44
C THR A 524 -22.08 -25.55 4.22
N ALA A 525 -21.51 -26.38 5.08
CA ALA A 525 -20.17 -26.94 4.92
C ALA A 525 -20.26 -28.34 4.30
N ALA A 526 -19.38 -28.63 3.35
CA ALA A 526 -19.26 -29.93 2.70
C ALA A 526 -17.81 -30.21 2.30
N ALA A 527 -17.40 -31.48 2.32
CA ALA A 527 -16.09 -31.91 1.86
C ALA A 527 -16.19 -33.30 1.22
N SER A 528 -15.31 -33.61 0.27
CA SER A 528 -15.27 -34.92 -0.38
C SER A 528 -15.00 -36.02 0.64
N GLY A 529 -15.81 -37.09 0.64
CA GLY A 529 -15.74 -38.16 1.64
C GLY A 529 -16.40 -37.84 2.99
N TYR A 530 -17.09 -36.71 3.12
CA TYR A 530 -17.78 -36.31 4.35
C TYR A 530 -19.26 -35.96 4.14
N THR A 531 -20.07 -36.03 5.20
CA THR A 531 -21.46 -35.58 5.21
C THR A 531 -21.53 -34.05 5.09
N LYS A 532 -22.53 -33.51 4.39
CA LYS A 532 -22.82 -32.06 4.42
C LYS A 532 -23.54 -31.65 5.71
N VAL A 533 -23.25 -30.47 6.23
CA VAL A 533 -23.93 -29.90 7.40
C VAL A 533 -24.37 -28.47 7.11
N SER A 534 -25.64 -28.16 7.35
CA SER A 534 -26.21 -26.81 7.17
C SER A 534 -26.59 -26.18 8.51
N LYS A 535 -26.23 -24.91 8.71
CA LYS A 535 -26.58 -24.10 9.88
C LYS A 535 -27.30 -22.84 9.45
N ARG A 536 -28.35 -22.47 10.19
CA ARG A 536 -28.99 -21.16 10.07
C ARG A 536 -28.35 -20.21 11.07
N ILE A 537 -27.75 -19.13 10.58
CA ILE A 537 -27.05 -18.13 11.39
C ILE A 537 -27.75 -16.78 11.28
N ARG A 538 -27.60 -15.94 12.32
CA ARG A 538 -28.09 -14.56 12.34
C ARG A 538 -26.93 -13.64 12.68
N LEU A 539 -26.54 -12.79 11.73
CA LEU A 539 -25.53 -11.76 11.90
C LEU A 539 -26.21 -10.45 12.30
N PRO A 540 -26.04 -9.97 13.55
CA PRO A 540 -26.58 -8.69 13.97
C PRO A 540 -25.78 -7.53 13.35
N ARG A 541 -26.36 -6.33 13.35
CA ARG A 541 -25.72 -5.13 12.77
C ARG A 541 -24.46 -4.66 13.51
N ASN A 542 -24.32 -5.02 14.79
CA ASN A 542 -23.27 -4.51 15.67
C ASN A 542 -22.10 -5.50 15.84
N ILE A 543 -22.22 -6.75 15.37
CA ILE A 543 -21.12 -7.71 15.39
C ILE A 543 -20.40 -7.61 14.05
N HIS A 544 -19.09 -7.45 14.13
CA HIS A 544 -18.22 -7.35 12.97
C HIS A 544 -17.99 -8.76 12.40
N VAL A 545 -17.56 -9.75 13.21
CA VAL A 545 -17.44 -11.18 12.79
C VAL A 545 -18.17 -12.15 13.72
N GLY A 546 -18.94 -13.08 13.16
CA GLY A 546 -19.51 -14.23 13.88
C GLY A 546 -18.68 -15.51 13.75
N ARG A 547 -18.44 -16.22 14.85
CA ARG A 547 -17.78 -17.55 14.82
C ARG A 547 -18.78 -18.67 14.50
N VAL A 548 -18.50 -19.48 13.47
CA VAL A 548 -19.35 -20.59 13.04
C VAL A 548 -18.52 -21.81 12.67
N ASP A 549 -18.40 -22.77 13.59
CA ASP A 549 -17.62 -24.00 13.32
C ASP A 549 -18.52 -25.11 12.76
N PHE A 550 -17.99 -26.02 11.96
CA PHE A 550 -18.70 -27.19 11.41
C PHE A 550 -17.97 -28.49 11.77
N VAL A 551 -18.73 -29.53 12.09
CA VAL A 551 -18.20 -30.88 12.30
C VAL A 551 -18.80 -31.79 11.24
N LEU A 552 -17.97 -32.37 10.38
CA LEU A 552 -18.41 -33.27 9.31
C LEU A 552 -18.07 -34.73 9.64
N LYS A 553 -18.98 -35.65 9.33
CA LYS A 553 -18.79 -37.07 9.56
C LYS A 553 -18.24 -37.74 8.31
N LYS A 554 -17.28 -38.66 8.46
CA LYS A 554 -16.78 -39.45 7.33
C LYS A 554 -17.90 -40.36 6.81
N VAL A 555 -18.08 -40.38 5.50
CA VAL A 555 -19.01 -41.30 4.84
C VAL A 555 -18.20 -42.47 4.29
N PRO A 556 -18.61 -43.73 4.52
CA PRO A 556 -17.97 -44.88 3.88
C PRO A 556 -17.98 -44.71 2.36
N ARG A 557 -16.82 -44.91 1.70
CA ARG A 557 -16.75 -44.94 0.23
C ARG A 557 -17.60 -46.12 -0.26
N ASP A 558 -18.70 -45.85 -0.93
CA ASP A 558 -19.43 -46.86 -1.70
C ASP A 558 -18.70 -47.06 -3.04
N PRO A 559 -18.17 -48.27 -3.35
CA PRO A 559 -17.47 -48.54 -4.62
C PRO A 559 -18.38 -48.37 -5.85
N SER A 560 -19.70 -48.30 -5.66
CA SER A 560 -20.68 -48.18 -6.76
C SER A 560 -21.01 -46.74 -7.17
N LEU A 561 -20.44 -45.74 -6.50
CA LEU A 561 -20.67 -44.31 -6.75
C LEU A 561 -19.37 -43.58 -7.12
N ASP A 562 -18.64 -44.10 -8.10
CA ASP A 562 -17.55 -43.40 -8.81
C ASP A 562 -18.07 -42.26 -9.74
N TYR A 563 -19.20 -41.65 -9.38
CA TYR A 563 -19.87 -40.60 -10.16
C TYR A 563 -19.34 -39.18 -9.89
N PHE A 564 -18.32 -39.03 -9.04
CA PHE A 564 -17.72 -37.74 -8.70
C PHE A 564 -16.19 -37.74 -8.76
N ASN A 565 -15.58 -38.48 -9.70
CA ASN A 565 -14.35 -37.98 -10.30
C ASN A 565 -14.72 -36.71 -11.06
N ILE A 566 -14.69 -35.57 -10.38
CA ILE A 566 -14.74 -34.25 -11.01
C ILE A 566 -13.31 -33.99 -11.48
N PRO A 567 -12.98 -34.15 -12.78
CA PRO A 567 -11.61 -33.99 -13.28
C PRO A 567 -11.05 -32.58 -13.03
N GLU A 568 -11.94 -31.63 -12.70
CA GLU A 568 -11.65 -30.22 -12.45
C GLU A 568 -11.06 -29.95 -11.04
N LEU A 569 -11.13 -30.90 -10.08
CA LEU A 569 -10.41 -30.77 -8.80
C LEU A 569 -8.93 -31.12 -8.96
N ASP A 570 -8.62 -32.22 -9.66
CA ASP A 570 -7.23 -32.63 -9.94
C ASP A 570 -6.48 -31.56 -10.77
N SER A 571 -7.18 -30.82 -11.65
CA SER A 571 -6.56 -29.75 -12.43
C SER A 571 -6.36 -28.44 -11.66
N TYR A 572 -7.07 -28.20 -10.55
CA TYR A 572 -6.81 -27.04 -9.70
C TYR A 572 -5.54 -27.22 -8.86
N ASP A 573 -5.35 -28.42 -8.30
CA ASP A 573 -4.17 -28.72 -7.50
C ASP A 573 -2.88 -28.63 -8.34
N HIS A 574 -2.97 -28.91 -9.64
CA HIS A 574 -1.89 -28.74 -10.61
C HIS A 574 -1.77 -27.28 -11.08
N PHE A 575 -0.92 -26.48 -10.42
CA PHE A 575 -0.78 -25.03 -10.71
C PHE A 575 -0.23 -24.72 -12.11
N ASP A 576 0.94 -25.25 -12.43
CA ASP A 576 1.62 -25.08 -13.71
C ASP A 576 1.98 -26.47 -14.26
N PRO A 577 1.21 -27.01 -15.24
CA PRO A 577 1.47 -28.33 -15.81
C PRO A 577 2.81 -28.46 -16.54
N PHE A 578 3.45 -27.34 -16.87
CA PHE A 578 4.66 -27.32 -17.68
C PHE A 578 5.91 -26.94 -16.87
N ASN A 579 5.77 -26.59 -15.58
CA ASN A 579 6.87 -26.22 -14.68
C ASN A 579 7.86 -25.22 -15.31
N GLN A 580 7.38 -24.29 -16.14
CA GLN A 580 8.23 -23.46 -17.01
C GLN A 580 9.17 -22.56 -16.20
N PHE A 581 8.77 -22.19 -14.99
CA PHE A 581 9.56 -21.32 -14.09
C PHE A 581 10.29 -22.08 -12.97
N GLU A 582 9.94 -23.34 -12.65
CA GLU A 582 10.71 -24.15 -11.69
C GLU A 582 12.05 -24.61 -12.26
N GLN A 583 12.14 -24.82 -13.58
CA GLN A 583 13.42 -25.10 -14.26
C GLN A 583 14.41 -23.94 -14.18
N SER A 584 13.93 -22.71 -13.97
CA SER A 584 14.77 -21.52 -13.79
C SER A 584 15.21 -21.32 -12.33
N SER A 585 14.45 -21.83 -11.35
CA SER A 585 14.77 -21.69 -9.92
C SER A 585 15.53 -22.87 -9.31
N GLN A 586 15.67 -24.01 -10.01
CA GLN A 586 16.39 -25.19 -9.52
C GLN A 586 17.87 -25.27 -9.91
N ARG A 587 18.43 -24.25 -10.58
CA ARG A 587 19.89 -24.17 -10.80
C ARG A 587 20.52 -23.25 -9.78
N GLU A 588 20.74 -23.77 -8.56
CA GLU A 588 21.86 -23.43 -7.68
C GLU A 588 21.73 -24.14 -6.33
N LEU A 589 22.12 -25.42 -6.30
CA LEU A 589 22.74 -26.04 -5.14
C LEU A 589 23.79 -27.00 -5.69
N SER A 590 24.99 -26.47 -5.96
CA SER A 590 26.18 -27.31 -6.11
C SER A 590 27.17 -26.97 -5.00
N GLU A 591 27.58 -28.02 -4.31
CA GLU A 591 28.69 -28.03 -3.35
C GLU A 591 29.96 -27.53 -4.05
N ASN A 592 30.39 -26.32 -3.68
CA ASN A 592 31.75 -25.75 -3.68
C ASN A 592 31.66 -24.26 -4.05
N GLY A 593 31.72 -23.42 -3.01
CA GLY A 593 31.60 -21.97 -3.12
C GLY A 593 32.78 -21.32 -3.84
N GLU A 594 32.65 -21.15 -5.15
CA GLU A 594 33.36 -20.14 -5.92
C GLU A 594 32.38 -19.39 -6.84
N GLU A 595 32.30 -18.08 -6.63
CA GLU A 595 31.42 -17.14 -7.33
C GLU A 595 31.90 -16.98 -8.78
N ARG A 596 31.13 -17.50 -9.75
CA ARG A 596 31.37 -17.22 -11.18
C ARG A 596 30.59 -15.98 -11.59
N THR A 597 31.30 -14.88 -11.78
CA THR A 597 30.77 -13.70 -12.48
C THR A 597 30.40 -14.07 -13.92
N GLU A 598 29.10 -14.20 -14.21
CA GLU A 598 28.64 -14.40 -15.59
C GLU A 598 28.45 -13.08 -16.33
N LYS A 599 28.93 -13.05 -17.58
CA LYS A 599 28.96 -11.87 -18.44
C LYS A 599 27.59 -11.59 -19.07
N PRO A 600 27.28 -10.33 -19.43
CA PRO A 600 25.95 -9.92 -19.86
C PRO A 600 25.48 -10.53 -21.18
N TRP A 601 24.17 -10.47 -21.40
CA TRP A 601 23.42 -11.08 -22.52
C TRP A 601 23.89 -10.69 -23.93
N TRP A 602 24.60 -9.58 -24.11
CA TRP A 602 25.12 -9.16 -25.43
C TRP A 602 26.42 -9.88 -25.83
N TRP A 603 27.04 -10.64 -24.94
CA TRP A 603 28.29 -11.36 -25.22
C TRP A 603 28.12 -12.47 -26.27
N SER A 604 26.95 -13.13 -26.27
CA SER A 604 26.58 -14.15 -27.26
C SER A 604 26.40 -13.56 -28.67
N TYR A 605 25.93 -12.31 -28.75
CA TYR A 605 25.68 -11.60 -30.01
C TYR A 605 26.95 -11.42 -30.86
N PHE A 606 28.10 -11.12 -30.22
CA PHE A 606 29.38 -10.97 -30.93
C PHE A 606 30.09 -12.30 -31.23
N SER A 607 29.64 -13.40 -30.64
CA SER A 607 30.25 -14.73 -30.83
C SER A 607 29.66 -15.52 -32.00
N GLN A 608 28.50 -15.12 -32.53
CA GLN A 608 27.74 -15.88 -33.55
C GLN A 608 27.80 -15.33 -34.98
N LEU A 609 28.49 -14.22 -35.23
CA LEU A 609 28.69 -13.71 -36.59
C LEU A 609 30.02 -14.23 -37.15
N GLY A 610 29.92 -15.20 -38.07
CA GLY A 610 31.04 -15.95 -38.65
C GLY A 610 31.99 -15.19 -39.59
N ILE A 611 32.36 -13.95 -39.32
CA ILE A 611 33.43 -13.24 -40.05
C ILE A 611 34.28 -12.45 -39.05
N SER A 612 35.44 -13.02 -38.70
CA SER A 612 36.57 -12.46 -37.91
C SER A 612 36.22 -11.50 -36.76
N ALA A 613 36.35 -11.99 -35.52
CA ALA A 613 36.18 -11.21 -34.29
C ALA A 613 37.15 -10.00 -34.20
N PRO A 614 36.70 -8.82 -33.72
CA PRO A 614 37.58 -7.67 -33.53
C PRO A 614 38.56 -7.89 -32.37
N THR A 615 39.82 -7.52 -32.58
CA THR A 615 40.98 -7.78 -31.70
C THR A 615 41.07 -6.94 -30.41
N TRP A 616 40.05 -6.14 -30.07
CA TRP A 616 40.09 -5.27 -28.89
C TRP A 616 39.38 -5.83 -27.64
N LEU A 617 38.87 -7.06 -27.70
CA LEU A 617 38.10 -7.70 -26.61
C LEU A 617 38.90 -8.71 -25.76
N LEU A 618 40.22 -8.54 -25.68
CA LEU A 618 41.05 -9.24 -24.70
C LEU A 618 42.07 -8.29 -24.10
N ARG A 619 41.81 -7.81 -22.88
CA ARG A 619 42.88 -7.53 -21.94
C ARG A 619 42.44 -7.69 -20.48
N ASN A 620 43.09 -8.67 -19.86
CA ASN A 620 43.34 -8.93 -18.44
C ASN A 620 43.13 -7.72 -17.51
N TYR A 621 42.39 -7.90 -16.42
CA TYR A 621 42.89 -8.53 -15.19
C TYR A 621 41.81 -9.37 -14.53
#